data_AF-A0A4Y9MYP3-F1
#
_entry.id   AF-A0A4Y9MYP3-F1
#
_cell.length_a   1.000
_cell.length_b   1.000
_cell.length_c   1.000
_cell.angle_alpha   90.00
_cell.angle_beta   90.00
_cell.angle_gamma   90.00
#
_symmetry.space_group_name_H-M   'P 1'
#
loop_
_entity.id
_entity.type
_entity.pdbx_description
1 polymer ?
#
loop_
_entity_poly.entity_id
_entity_poly.type
_entity_poly.pdbx_seq_one_letter_code
_entity_poly.pdbx_strand_id
1 'polypeptide(L)' 'MGAPSERWLIEKLRAGAFPGRKVGRHWRMTEEDIVDALAACSNEVCRVPAAAIPARSGLTSTSRKRVMGL' A
#
# COMPACT_ATOMS: atom_id res chain seq x y z
N MET A 1 -3.84 -18.33 1.24
CA MET A 1 -2.94 -17.15 1.10
C MET A 1 -1.55 -17.69 0.83
N GLY A 2 -1.14 -17.78 -0.44
CA GLY A 2 0.17 -18.27 -0.82
C GLY A 2 1.24 -17.21 -0.57
N ALA A 3 2.43 -17.63 -0.12
CA ALA A 3 3.55 -16.72 0.05
C ALA A 3 3.84 -15.98 -1.28
N PRO A 4 4.26 -14.71 -1.24
CA PRO A 4 4.63 -13.98 -2.45
C PRO A 4 5.68 -14.76 -3.25
N SER A 5 5.42 -14.94 -4.55
CA SER A 5 6.35 -15.63 -5.46
C SER A 5 7.47 -14.70 -5.92
N GLU A 6 8.59 -15.28 -6.35
CA GLU A 6 9.69 -14.52 -6.96
C GLU A 6 9.21 -13.68 -8.16
N ARG A 7 8.28 -14.22 -8.96
CA ARG A 7 7.69 -13.51 -10.09
C ARG A 7 6.99 -12.22 -9.66
N TRP A 8 6.24 -12.26 -8.55
CA TRP A 8 5.57 -11.09 -7.99
C TRP A 8 6.57 -10.01 -7.56
N LEU A 9 7.68 -10.40 -6.93
CA LEU A 9 8.72 -9.46 -6.52
C LEU A 9 9.37 -8.79 -7.74
N ILE A 10 9.66 -9.54 -8.79
CA ILE A 10 10.21 -9.01 -10.04
C ILE A 10 9.23 -8.02 -10.69
N GLU A 11 7.93 -8.30 -10.68
CA GLU A 11 6.91 -7.38 -11.20
C GLU A 11 6.90 -6.06 -10.42
N LYS A 12 7.02 -6.10 -9.10
CA LYS A 12 7.08 -4.90 -8.24
C LYS A 12 8.35 -4.08 -8.48
N LEU A 13 9.50 -4.74 -8.64
CA LEU A 13 10.77 -4.09 -8.97
C LEU A 13 10.72 -3.41 -10.34
N ARG A 14 10.14 -4.06 -11.35
CA ARG A 14 9.95 -3.47 -12.68
C ARG A 14 9.00 -2.27 -12.67
N ALA A 15 8.01 -2.27 -11.78
CA ALA A 15 7.07 -1.16 -11.62
C ALA A 15 7.66 0.00 -10.80
N GLY A 16 8.87 -0.14 -10.25
CA GLY A 16 9.48 0.86 -9.36
C GLY A 16 8.79 0.97 -8.00
N ALA A 17 8.01 -0.04 -7.60
CA ALA A 17 7.30 -0.07 -6.33
C ALA A 17 8.21 -0.41 -5.15
N PHE A 18 9.30 -1.13 -5.39
CA PHE A 18 10.32 -1.45 -4.40
C PHE A 18 11.68 -0.96 -4.87
N PRO A 19 12.54 -0.53 -3.92
CA PRO A 19 13.92 -0.22 -4.23
C PRO A 19 14.66 -1.50 -4.62
N GLY A 20 15.52 -1.39 -5.62
CA GLY A 20 16.31 -2.49 -6.11
C GLY A 20 16.98 -2.14 -7.43
N ARG A 21 18.03 -2.90 -7.75
CA ARG A 21 18.91 -2.60 -8.89
C ARG A 21 19.01 -3.77 -9.83
N LYS A 22 18.91 -3.48 -11.12
CA LYS A 22 19.04 -4.47 -12.19
C LYS A 22 20.51 -4.64 -12.55
N VAL A 23 21.08 -5.79 -12.22
CA VAL A 23 22.46 -6.16 -12.53
C VAL A 23 22.44 -7.29 -13.56
N GLY A 24 22.72 -6.94 -14.82
CA GLY A 24 22.58 -7.85 -15.95
C GLY A 24 21.12 -8.32 -16.12
N ARG A 25 20.90 -9.63 -16.03
CA ARG A 25 19.56 -10.25 -16.12
C ARG A 25 18.86 -10.46 -14.77
N HIS A 26 19.49 -10.06 -13.66
CA HIS A 26 18.97 -10.31 -12.32
C HIS A 26 18.66 -9.02 -11.60
N TRP A 27 17.62 -9.05 -10.78
CA TRP A 27 17.39 -8.03 -9.78
C TRP A 27 18.17 -8.36 -8.52
N ARG A 28 18.76 -7.33 -7.91
CA ARG A 28 19.49 -7.42 -6.65
C ARG A 28 18.99 -6.33 -5.72
N MET A 29 18.83 -6.69 -4.46
CA MET A 29 18.44 -5.80 -3.37
C MET A 29 19.54 -5.89 -2.31
N THR A 30 19.92 -4.77 -1.71
CA THR A 30 20.66 -4.77 -0.44
C THR A 30 19.74 -5.11 0.71
N GLU A 31 20.33 -5.32 1.89
CA GLU A 31 19.57 -5.41 3.12
C GLU A 31 18.69 -4.17 3.33
N GLU A 32 19.24 -2.97 3.07
CA GLU A 32 18.52 -1.70 3.17
C GLU A 32 17.31 -1.66 2.20
N ASP A 33 17.50 -2.06 0.94
CA ASP A 33 16.42 -2.14 -0.05
C ASP A 33 15.30 -3.11 0.42
N ILE A 34 15.66 -4.23 1.06
CA ILE A 34 14.71 -5.21 1.59
C ILE A 34 13.93 -4.61 2.75
N VAL A 35 14.61 -3.95 3.70
CA VAL A 35 13.97 -3.28 4.85
C VAL A 35 12.99 -2.22 4.37
N ASP A 36 13.37 -1.39 3.40
CA ASP A 36 12.49 -0.36 2.84
C ASP A 36 11.29 -0.98 2.09
N ALA A 37 11.50 -2.06 1.34
CA ALA A 37 10.40 -2.78 0.68
C ALA A 37 9.42 -3.41 1.69
N LEU A 38 9.93 -3.93 2.82
CA LEU A 38 9.11 -4.45 3.90
C LEU A 38 8.36 -3.33 4.63
N ALA A 39 8.97 -2.16 4.80
CA ALA A 39 8.29 -0.97 5.31
C ALA A 39 7.15 -0.53 4.38
N ALA A 40 7.38 -0.51 3.07
CA ALA A 40 6.35 -0.18 2.07
C ALA A 40 5.22 -1.23 2.01
N CYS A 41 5.51 -2.49 2.31
CA CYS A 41 4.51 -3.57 2.40
C CYS A 41 3.84 -3.65 3.77
N SER A 42 4.38 -2.96 4.76
CA SER A 42 3.74 -2.90 6.06
C SER A 42 2.41 -2.21 5.85
N ASN A 43 1.32 -2.96 6.09
CA ASN A 43 0.08 -2.32 6.45
C ASN A 43 0.44 -1.51 7.69
N GLU A 44 0.68 -0.23 7.50
CA GLU A 44 0.44 0.73 8.54
C GLU A 44 -1.00 0.41 8.97
N VAL A 45 -1.15 -0.42 10.02
CA VAL A 45 -2.17 -0.14 11.00
C VAL A 45 -1.78 1.25 11.42
N CYS A 46 -2.30 2.20 10.66
CA CYS A 46 -2.16 3.59 10.86
C CYS A 46 -2.67 3.70 12.29
N ARG A 47 -1.74 3.79 13.25
CA ARG A 47 -2.00 4.44 14.52
C ARG A 47 -2.23 5.89 14.13
N VAL A 48 -3.33 6.13 13.44
CA VAL A 48 -4.04 7.38 13.47
C VAL A 48 -4.29 7.54 14.97
N PRO A 49 -3.69 8.52 15.66
CA PRO A 49 -4.25 8.89 16.96
C PRO A 49 -5.74 9.11 16.72
N ALA A 50 -6.60 8.44 17.47
CA ALA A 50 -8.04 8.29 17.24
C ALA A 50 -8.86 9.62 17.22
N ALA A 51 -8.22 10.76 17.00
CA ALA A 51 -8.75 12.11 17.09
C ALA A 51 -9.19 12.72 15.74
N ALA A 52 -9.11 12.03 14.60
CA ALA A 52 -9.47 12.66 13.32
C ALA A 52 -10.11 11.72 12.28
N ILE A 53 -11.06 10.87 12.67
CA ILE A 53 -12.00 10.28 11.70
C ILE A 53 -13.28 11.13 11.75
N PRO A 54 -13.50 12.10 10.84
CA PRO A 54 -14.85 12.62 10.67
C PRO A 54 -15.71 11.45 10.21
N ALA A 55 -16.79 11.20 10.95
CA ALA A 55 -17.71 10.10 10.74
C ALA A 55 -18.07 9.99 9.25
N ARG A 56 -17.48 9.01 8.56
CA ARG A 56 -17.85 8.68 7.18
C ARG A 56 -19.20 7.99 7.28
N SER A 57 -20.26 8.78 7.32
CA SER A 57 -21.62 8.29 7.12
C SER A 57 -21.59 7.44 5.85
N GLY A 58 -21.94 6.14 5.96
CA GLY A 58 -21.93 5.16 4.87
C GLY A 58 -22.94 5.44 3.75
N LEU A 59 -23.32 6.70 3.58
CA LEU A 59 -24.28 7.18 2.62
C LEU A 59 -23.55 7.75 1.40
N THR A 60 -24.01 7.32 0.22
CA THR A 60 -23.62 7.94 -1.04
C THR A 60 -24.08 9.40 -1.09
N SER A 61 -23.46 10.22 -1.93
CA SER A 61 -23.77 11.67 -2.03
C SER A 61 -25.27 11.96 -2.18
N THR A 62 -25.96 11.19 -3.04
CA THR A 62 -27.41 11.28 -3.26
C THR A 62 -28.22 10.88 -2.03
N SER A 63 -27.80 9.83 -1.33
CA SER A 63 -28.47 9.39 -0.09
C SER A 63 -28.32 10.42 1.03
N ARG A 64 -27.15 11.06 1.13
CA ARG A 64 -26.92 12.15 2.10
C ARG A 64 -27.85 13.35 1.85
N LYS A 65 -28.01 13.79 0.58
CA LYS A 65 -28.91 14.91 0.24
C LYS A 65 -30.36 14.63 0.63
N ARG A 66 -30.86 13.42 0.35
CA ARG A 66 -32.23 13.02 0.71
C ARG A 66 -32.48 13.01 2.22
N VAL A 67 -31.52 12.51 3.01
CA VAL A 67 -31.66 12.46 4.48
C VAL A 67 -31.54 13.85 5.09
N MET A 68 -30.67 14.71 4.55
CA MET A 68 -30.41 16.05 5.09
C MET A 68 -31.38 17.12 4.56
N GLY A 69 -32.30 16.78 3.65
CA GLY A 69 -33.32 17.71 3.15
C GLY A 69 -32.79 18.91 2.37
N LEU A 70 -31.59 18.81 1.78
CA LEU A 70 -30.94 19.84 0.96
C LEU A 70 -31.20 19.65 -0.54
#